data_AF-A0A0F8Z8G3-F1
#
_entry.id   AF-A0A0F8Z8G3-F1
#
_cell.length_a   1.000
_cell.length_b   1.000
_cell.length_c   1.000
_cell.angle_alpha   90.00
_cell.angle_beta   90.00
_cell.angle_gamma   90.00
#
_symmetry.space_group_name_H-M   'P 1'
#
loop_
_entity.id
_entity.type
_entity.pdbx_description
1 polymer ?
#
loop_
_entity_poly.entity_id
_entity_poly.type
_entity_poly.pdbx_seq_one_letter_code
_entity_poly.pdbx_strand_id
1 'polypeptide(L)'
;MARDVNLRLIPTTAGGAAVDLEGVADNGSEIDTEGGFFAIVRLWLGTVTGSTVVCDVEILCSIDGGSTDFHIGQFPTIDEADDDIELARVVYIPKPASGQTVTKVKLHTRTSSGTTPVVPCNAAYIEPLVSLGIPGVDAELTVGVEKLI
;
A
#
# COMPACT_ATOMS: atom_id res chain seq x y z
N MET A 1 10.17 -12.52 -5.26
CA MET A 1 9.02 -12.99 -4.46
C MET A 1 7.85 -13.20 -5.42
N ALA A 2 7.06 -14.27 -5.26
CA ALA A 2 5.83 -14.40 -6.02
C ALA A 2 4.86 -13.29 -5.59
N ARG A 3 4.30 -12.55 -6.55
CA ARG A 3 3.36 -11.45 -6.27
C ARG A 3 1.96 -11.88 -6.65
N ASP A 4 1.01 -11.61 -5.77
CA ASP A 4 -0.40 -11.76 -6.10
C ASP A 4 -0.85 -10.56 -6.93
N VAL A 5 -1.42 -10.85 -8.10
CA VAL A 5 -1.94 -9.83 -9.01
C VAL A 5 -3.18 -9.12 -8.44
N ASN A 6 -3.89 -9.75 -7.51
CA ASN A 6 -5.05 -9.16 -6.83
C ASN A 6 -4.64 -8.15 -5.75
N LEU A 7 -3.40 -8.22 -5.27
CA LEU A 7 -2.86 -7.34 -4.23
C LEU A 7 -2.11 -6.15 -4.81
N ARG A 8 -2.52 -5.71 -5.99
CA ARG A 8 -1.80 -4.75 -6.81
C ARG A 8 -2.47 -3.39 -6.76
N LEU A 9 -1.80 -2.42 -6.13
CA LEU A 9 -2.29 -1.06 -5.97
C LEU A 9 -2.22 -0.24 -7.27
N ILE A 10 -1.16 -0.39 -8.05
CA ILE A 10 -0.99 0.34 -9.32
C ILE A 10 -0.91 -0.67 -10.46
N PRO A 11 -1.92 -0.76 -11.35
CA PRO A 11 -1.97 -1.76 -12.42
C PRO A 11 -0.84 -1.58 -13.42
N THR A 12 -0.32 -2.66 -14.01
CA THR A 12 0.48 -2.58 -15.24
C THR A 12 -0.59 -2.63 -16.28
N THR A 13 -0.90 -1.50 -16.89
CA THR A 13 -1.71 -1.55 -18.10
C THR A 13 -0.96 -2.37 -19.15
N ALA A 14 -1.69 -3.18 -19.92
CA ALA A 14 -1.15 -3.77 -21.14
C ALA A 14 -0.79 -2.61 -22.08
N GLY A 15 0.50 -2.26 -22.13
CA GLY A 15 1.00 -1.04 -22.76
C GLY A 15 1.97 -0.20 -21.90
N GLY A 16 2.09 -0.48 -20.60
CA GLY A 16 3.17 0.04 -19.75
C GLY A 16 3.03 1.51 -19.31
N ALA A 17 1.82 2.09 -19.32
CA ALA A 17 1.64 3.46 -18.82
C ALA A 17 1.67 3.46 -17.28
N ALA A 18 2.69 4.10 -16.71
CA ALA A 18 2.80 4.39 -15.29
C ALA A 18 1.62 5.25 -14.81
N VAL A 19 1.28 5.15 -13.52
CA VAL A 19 0.39 6.13 -12.87
C VAL A 19 1.27 7.23 -12.31
N ASP A 20 1.03 8.46 -12.74
CA ASP A 20 1.70 9.61 -12.17
C ASP A 20 1.13 9.90 -10.77
N LEU A 21 2.02 10.05 -9.79
CA LEU A 21 1.67 10.37 -8.41
C LEU A 21 1.59 11.89 -8.17
N GLU A 22 1.61 12.71 -9.24
CA GLU A 22 1.42 14.16 -9.18
C GLU A 22 0.04 14.55 -8.60
N GLY A 23 0.04 15.62 -7.79
CA GLY A 23 -1.16 16.20 -7.21
C GLY A 23 -1.59 15.49 -5.93
N VAL A 24 -2.44 16.14 -5.13
CA VAL A 24 -2.96 15.54 -3.89
C VAL A 24 -4.19 14.71 -4.22
N ALA A 25 -4.03 13.39 -4.32
CA ALA A 25 -5.08 12.48 -4.76
C ALA A 25 -4.80 11.03 -4.33
N ASP A 26 -5.87 10.21 -4.37
CA ASP A 26 -5.74 8.76 -4.33
C ASP A 26 -5.18 8.24 -5.64
N ASN A 27 -4.26 7.28 -5.57
CA ASN A 27 -3.54 6.75 -6.72
C ASN A 27 -3.87 5.27 -6.94
N GLY A 28 -4.16 4.92 -8.20
CA GLY A 28 -4.40 3.55 -8.60
C GLY A 28 -5.73 2.98 -8.12
N SER A 29 -5.69 1.72 -7.69
CA SER A 29 -6.84 0.96 -7.22
C SER A 29 -6.82 0.81 -5.71
N GLU A 30 -7.99 0.93 -5.10
CA GLU A 30 -8.23 0.47 -3.74
C GLU A 30 -8.35 -1.06 -3.73
N ILE A 31 -7.61 -1.70 -2.83
CA ILE A 31 -7.53 -3.16 -2.75
C ILE A 31 -8.22 -3.64 -1.48
N ASP A 32 -9.16 -4.55 -1.67
CA ASP A 32 -9.83 -5.26 -0.58
C ASP A 32 -8.91 -6.37 -0.05
N THR A 33 -8.63 -6.35 1.25
CA THR A 33 -7.81 -7.35 1.94
C THR A 33 -8.57 -7.92 3.14
N GLU A 34 -8.19 -9.11 3.61
CA GLU A 34 -8.76 -9.69 4.83
C GLU A 34 -8.33 -8.95 6.12
N GLY A 35 -7.23 -8.19 6.04
CA GLY A 35 -6.63 -7.49 7.18
C GLY A 35 -6.07 -8.39 8.27
N GLY A 36 -5.44 -7.78 9.29
CA GLY A 36 -4.87 -8.47 10.45
C GLY A 36 -3.47 -9.03 10.25
N PHE A 37 -2.69 -8.49 9.30
CA PHE A 37 -1.35 -8.98 8.98
C PHE A 37 -0.37 -7.84 8.70
N PHE A 38 0.92 -8.15 8.83
CA PHE A 38 1.97 -7.27 8.32
C PHE A 38 2.18 -7.48 6.82
N ALA A 39 2.44 -6.41 6.09
CA ALA A 39 2.75 -6.45 4.68
C ALA A 39 3.90 -5.49 4.34
N ILE A 40 4.61 -5.78 3.26
CA ILE A 40 5.47 -4.79 2.60
C ILE A 40 4.65 -4.17 1.48
N VAL A 41 4.48 -2.85 1.50
CA VAL A 41 4.02 -2.10 0.33
C VAL A 41 5.25 -1.65 -0.43
N ARG A 42 5.33 -2.01 -1.72
CA ARG A 42 6.44 -1.65 -2.60
C ARG A 42 5.97 -0.76 -3.74
N LEU A 43 6.74 0.28 -4.03
CA LEU A 43 6.58 1.17 -5.19
C LEU A 43 7.75 0.96 -6.15
N TRP A 44 7.46 0.81 -7.43
CA TRP A 44 8.44 0.91 -8.51
C TRP A 44 8.23 2.23 -9.20
N LEU A 45 9.16 3.14 -9.00
CA LEU A 45 9.14 4.43 -9.66
C LEU A 45 9.72 4.31 -11.08
N GLY A 46 9.34 5.24 -11.94
CA GLY A 46 10.02 5.50 -13.20
C GLY A 46 10.93 6.72 -13.07
N THR A 47 11.31 7.28 -14.22
CA THR A 47 12.06 8.55 -14.27
C THR A 47 11.19 9.70 -13.77
N VAL A 48 11.59 10.32 -12.67
CA VAL A 48 11.01 11.55 -12.12
C VAL A 48 11.40 12.72 -13.01
N THR A 49 10.47 13.63 -13.26
CA THR A 49 10.76 14.84 -14.05
C THR A 49 10.20 16.10 -13.37
N GLY A 50 10.71 17.25 -13.79
CA GLY A 50 10.45 18.54 -13.14
C GLY A 50 11.67 19.03 -12.37
N SER A 51 11.49 20.09 -11.59
CA SER A 51 12.53 20.63 -10.71
C SER A 51 11.97 20.89 -9.33
N THR A 52 12.79 20.68 -8.29
CA THR A 52 12.39 20.78 -6.87
C THR A 52 11.19 19.91 -6.55
N VAL A 53 11.24 18.65 -6.99
CA VAL A 53 10.14 17.71 -6.83
C VAL A 53 10.04 17.33 -5.36
N VAL A 54 8.83 17.43 -4.82
CA VAL A 54 8.52 16.91 -3.48
C VAL A 54 7.21 16.16 -3.60
N CYS A 55 7.28 14.83 -3.46
CA CYS A 55 6.11 13.96 -3.45
C CYS A 55 6.12 13.08 -2.20
N ASP A 56 5.15 13.31 -1.31
CA ASP A 56 4.94 12.49 -0.13
C ASP A 56 3.79 11.52 -0.38
N VAL A 57 4.11 10.23 -0.46
CA VAL A 57 3.12 9.17 -0.70
C VAL A 57 2.84 8.43 0.60
N GLU A 58 1.58 8.38 0.97
CA GLU A 58 1.08 7.67 2.14
C GLU A 58 0.25 6.45 1.76
N ILE A 59 0.17 5.52 2.69
CA ILE A 59 -0.59 4.28 2.62
C ILE A 59 -1.74 4.47 3.59
N LEU A 60 -2.95 4.46 3.03
CA LEU A 60 -4.19 4.59 3.78
C LEU A 60 -4.92 3.25 3.81
N CYS A 61 -5.65 3.02 4.87
CA CYS A 61 -6.62 1.93 4.92
C CYS A 61 -7.95 2.36 5.50
N SER A 62 -9.03 1.69 5.08
CA SER A 62 -10.34 1.79 5.69
C SER A 62 -10.77 0.42 6.22
N ILE A 63 -11.14 0.39 7.50
CA ILE A 63 -11.69 -0.81 8.17
C ILE A 63 -13.23 -0.81 8.21
N ASP A 64 -13.86 0.26 7.73
CA ASP A 64 -15.30 0.52 7.84
C ASP A 64 -16.01 0.53 6.47
N GLY A 65 -15.47 -0.23 5.51
CA GLY A 65 -16.07 -0.40 4.18
C GLY A 65 -15.82 0.76 3.22
N GLY A 66 -14.82 1.60 3.48
CA GLY A 66 -14.42 2.75 2.64
C GLY A 66 -14.97 4.09 3.11
N SER A 67 -15.51 4.18 4.33
CA SER A 67 -16.12 5.42 4.84
C SER A 67 -15.10 6.35 5.49
N THR A 68 -14.11 5.78 6.19
CA THR A 68 -13.04 6.51 6.86
C THR A 68 -11.69 5.90 6.55
N ASP A 69 -10.74 6.75 6.15
CA ASP A 69 -9.35 6.35 5.94
C ASP A 69 -8.48 6.65 7.16
N PHE A 70 -7.59 5.70 7.46
CA PHE A 70 -6.57 5.78 8.49
C PHE A 70 -5.19 5.66 7.85
N HIS A 71 -4.26 6.52 8.25
CA HIS A 71 -2.87 6.44 7.84
C HIS A 71 -2.15 5.29 8.54
N ILE A 72 -1.59 4.36 7.76
CA ILE A 72 -0.88 3.18 8.27
C ILE A 72 0.62 3.15 7.93
N GLY A 73 1.08 4.06 7.08
CA GLY A 73 2.50 4.23 6.77
C GLY A 73 2.72 5.22 5.64
N GLN A 74 3.92 5.79 5.56
CA GLN A 74 4.30 6.78 4.56
C GLN A 74 5.67 6.44 4.00
N PHE A 75 5.89 6.58 2.69
CA PHE A 75 7.21 6.43 2.07
C PHE A 75 8.14 7.60 2.44
N PRO A 76 9.46 7.47 2.31
CA PRO A 76 10.32 8.66 2.27
C PRO A 76 9.81 9.65 1.23
N THR A 77 10.01 10.94 1.48
CA THR A 77 9.73 11.99 0.49
C THR A 77 10.52 11.68 -0.77
N ILE A 78 9.82 11.65 -1.91
CA ILE A 78 10.39 11.41 -3.23
C ILE A 78 10.85 12.76 -3.81
N ASP A 79 12.09 12.81 -4.30
CA ASP A 79 12.66 13.98 -4.98
C ASP A 79 13.14 13.65 -6.42
N GLU A 80 13.71 14.64 -7.11
CA GLU A 80 14.23 14.47 -8.48
C GLU A 80 15.43 13.52 -8.61
N ALA A 81 16.02 13.05 -7.51
CA ALA A 81 17.13 12.09 -7.53
C ALA A 81 16.65 10.63 -7.38
N ASP A 82 15.39 10.42 -7.04
CA ASP A 82 14.75 9.12 -6.84
C ASP A 82 14.27 8.48 -8.16
N ASP A 83 15.10 8.57 -9.20
CA ASP A 83 14.81 8.06 -10.55
C ASP A 83 14.95 6.54 -10.65
N ASP A 84 13.93 5.88 -11.20
CA ASP A 84 13.94 4.46 -11.53
C ASP A 84 14.30 3.54 -10.34
N ILE A 85 13.88 3.93 -9.14
CA ILE A 85 14.14 3.19 -7.90
C ILE A 85 12.94 2.37 -7.44
N GLU A 86 13.21 1.44 -6.51
CA GLU A 86 12.22 0.71 -5.76
C GLU A 86 12.21 1.17 -4.30
N LEU A 87 11.04 1.59 -3.81
CA LEU A 87 10.83 1.95 -2.41
C LEU A 87 9.94 0.91 -1.74
N ALA A 88 10.26 0.55 -0.49
CA ALA A 88 9.53 -0.45 0.27
C ALA A 88 9.23 0.04 1.68
N ARG A 89 8.00 -0.16 2.15
CA ARG A 89 7.58 0.15 3.52
C ARG A 89 6.81 -1.01 4.12
N VAL A 90 7.24 -1.44 5.31
CA VAL A 90 6.48 -2.40 6.13
C VAL A 90 5.36 -1.66 6.84
N VAL A 91 4.15 -2.20 6.76
CA VAL A 91 2.96 -1.69 7.45
C VAL A 91 2.18 -2.83 8.08
N TYR A 92 1.40 -2.53 9.12
CA TYR A 92 0.38 -3.44 9.63
C TYR A 92 -0.96 -3.04 9.02
N ILE A 93 -1.61 -3.98 8.33
CA ILE A 93 -2.96 -3.80 7.81
C ILE A 93 -3.93 -4.29 8.89
N PRO A 94 -4.75 -3.41 9.50
CA PRO A 94 -5.65 -3.79 10.59
C PRO A 94 -6.75 -4.73 10.13
N LYS A 95 -7.35 -5.46 11.08
CA LYS A 95 -8.55 -6.27 10.83
C LYS A 95 -9.74 -5.35 10.51
N PRO A 96 -10.70 -5.82 9.69
CA PRO A 96 -11.94 -5.09 9.43
C PRO A 96 -12.70 -4.82 10.73
N ALA A 97 -13.44 -3.71 10.78
CA ALA A 97 -14.34 -3.42 11.89
C ALA A 97 -15.49 -4.45 11.92
N SER A 98 -16.14 -4.58 13.08
CA SER A 98 -17.29 -5.47 13.23
C SER A 98 -18.36 -5.17 12.18
N GLY A 99 -18.80 -6.20 11.45
CA GLY A 99 -19.79 -6.07 10.38
C GLY A 99 -19.21 -5.79 9.00
N GLN A 100 -17.89 -5.63 8.88
CA GLN A 100 -17.18 -5.56 7.60
C GLN A 100 -16.46 -6.87 7.31
N THR A 101 -16.28 -7.17 6.02
CA THR A 101 -15.58 -8.37 5.56
C THR A 101 -14.19 -8.08 5.02
N VAL A 102 -13.85 -6.80 4.79
CA VAL A 102 -12.59 -6.40 4.16
C VAL A 102 -12.02 -5.14 4.80
N THR A 103 -10.69 -5.05 4.83
CA THR A 103 -9.94 -3.82 5.04
C THR A 103 -9.46 -3.35 3.67
N LYS A 104 -9.89 -2.16 3.28
CA LYS A 104 -9.52 -1.50 2.03
C LYS A 104 -8.19 -0.80 2.20
N VAL A 105 -7.28 -0.96 1.24
CA VAL A 105 -5.95 -0.33 1.27
C VAL A 105 -5.71 0.40 -0.04
N LYS A 106 -5.17 1.62 0.06
CA LYS A 106 -4.87 2.46 -1.11
C LYS A 106 -3.60 3.28 -0.90
N LEU A 107 -3.09 3.83 -2.00
CA LEU A 107 -2.04 4.85 -2.00
C LEU A 107 -2.66 6.22 -2.15
N HIS A 108 -2.12 7.20 -1.44
CA HIS A 108 -2.54 8.59 -1.51
C HIS A 108 -1.30 9.48 -1.58
N THR A 109 -1.27 10.41 -2.53
CA THR A 109 -0.27 11.47 -2.52
C THR A 109 -0.74 12.55 -1.55
N ARG A 110 -0.08 12.67 -0.42
CA ARG A 110 -0.40 13.66 0.62
C ARG A 110 0.08 15.05 0.23
N THR A 111 1.22 15.15 -0.42
CA THR A 111 1.82 16.42 -0.83
C THR A 111 2.53 16.22 -2.16
N SER A 112 2.30 17.14 -3.08
CA SER A 112 2.95 17.20 -4.39
C SER A 112 3.29 18.65 -4.68
N SER A 113 4.56 18.96 -4.89
CA SER A 113 5.00 20.31 -5.25
C SER A 113 6.26 20.30 -6.13
N GLY A 114 6.51 21.43 -6.78
CA GLY A 114 7.58 21.62 -7.76
C GLY A 114 7.05 22.28 -9.03
N THR A 115 7.94 22.59 -9.97
CA THR A 115 7.55 23.02 -11.32
C THR A 115 7.35 21.77 -12.18
N THR A 116 6.09 21.45 -12.48
CA THR A 116 5.64 20.25 -13.23
C THR A 116 6.25 18.94 -12.70
N PRO A 117 6.06 18.60 -11.41
CA PRO A 117 6.57 17.36 -10.86
C PRO A 117 5.81 16.18 -11.45
N VAL A 118 6.51 15.32 -12.17
CA VAL A 118 5.96 14.04 -12.65
C VAL A 118 6.69 12.95 -11.88
N VAL A 119 5.97 12.15 -11.11
CA VAL A 119 6.51 11.03 -10.33
C VAL A 119 5.81 9.76 -10.81
N PRO A 120 6.30 9.14 -11.91
CA PRO A 120 5.68 7.96 -12.45
C PRO A 120 5.86 6.78 -11.50
N CYS A 121 4.76 6.09 -11.18
CA CYS A 121 4.77 4.79 -10.52
C CYS A 121 4.41 3.71 -11.54
N ASN A 122 5.42 2.94 -11.94
CA ASN A 122 5.30 1.83 -12.88
C ASN A 122 4.48 0.66 -12.32
N ALA A 123 4.61 0.42 -11.01
CA ALA A 123 3.81 -0.57 -10.32
C ALA A 123 3.86 -0.35 -8.81
N ALA A 124 2.84 -0.87 -8.12
CA ALA A 124 2.82 -0.94 -6.68
C ALA A 124 2.06 -2.17 -6.22
N TYR A 125 2.54 -2.82 -5.17
CA TYR A 125 1.99 -4.08 -4.67
C TYR A 125 1.98 -4.11 -3.14
N ILE A 126 0.97 -4.78 -2.60
CA ILE A 126 0.92 -5.23 -1.22
C ILE A 126 1.46 -6.66 -1.21
N GLU A 127 2.55 -6.88 -0.48
CA GLU A 127 3.17 -8.19 -0.31
C GLU A 127 2.96 -8.63 1.14
N PRO A 128 1.93 -9.44 1.46
CA PRO A 128 1.73 -9.95 2.80
C PRO A 128 3.01 -10.63 3.27
N LEU A 129 3.47 -10.22 4.44
CA LEU A 129 4.52 -10.95 5.15
C LEU A 129 3.85 -12.18 5.73
N VAL A 130 3.69 -13.19 4.88
CA VAL A 130 3.30 -14.52 5.33
C VAL A 130 4.26 -14.87 6.45
N SER A 131 3.74 -15.10 7.66
CA SER A 131 4.45 -15.91 8.63
C SER A 131 4.60 -17.29 7.98
N LEU A 132 5.65 -17.50 7.19
CA LEU A 132 6.00 -18.76 6.52
C LEU A 132 6.40 -19.84 7.56
N GLY A 133 5.95 -19.73 8.80
CA GLY A 133 6.59 -20.39 9.93
C GLY A 133 5.71 -20.91 11.05
N ILE A 134 4.40 -20.66 11.15
CA ILE A 134 3.64 -21.30 12.26
C ILE A 134 2.18 -21.62 11.89
N PRO A 135 1.86 -22.88 11.52
CA PRO A 135 0.49 -23.40 11.40
C PRO A 135 -0.36 -23.33 12.69
N GLY A 136 0.21 -22.86 13.80
CA GLY A 136 -0.42 -22.80 15.12
C GLY A 136 -1.19 -21.51 15.40
N VAL A 137 -0.86 -20.39 14.76
CA VAL A 137 -1.47 -19.09 15.13
C VAL A 137 -2.93 -18.97 14.65
N ASP A 138 -3.27 -19.56 13.50
CA ASP A 138 -4.64 -19.51 12.96
C ASP A 138 -5.60 -20.51 13.64
N ALA A 139 -5.09 -21.62 14.17
CA ALA A 139 -5.91 -22.61 14.88
C ALA A 139 -6.07 -22.30 16.37
N GLU A 140 -5.09 -21.65 17.01
CA GLU A 140 -5.09 -21.41 18.46
C GLU A 140 -5.85 -20.14 18.87
N LEU A 141 -6.05 -19.16 17.99
CA LEU A 141 -6.78 -17.92 18.32
C LEU A 141 -8.31 -18.10 18.40
N THR A 142 -8.88 -19.12 17.76
CA THR A 142 -10.33 -19.38 17.81
C THR A 142 -10.72 -20.26 19.00
N VAL A 143 -9.78 -21.01 19.61
CA VAL A 143 -10.09 -22.01 20.66
C VAL A 143 -9.34 -21.75 21.98
N GLY A 144 -8.25 -20.96 21.98
CA GLY A 144 -7.31 -20.87 23.09
C GLY A 144 -7.81 -20.19 24.37
N VAL A 145 -8.79 -19.28 24.27
CA VAL A 145 -9.27 -18.55 25.47
C VAL A 145 -10.26 -19.37 26.30
N GLU A 146 -11.09 -20.21 25.68
CA GLU A 146 -12.11 -21.01 26.40
C GLU A 146 -11.54 -22.23 27.13
N LYS A 147 -10.31 -22.66 26.83
CA LYS A 147 -9.68 -23.83 27.48
C LYS A 147 -8.72 -23.47 28.62
N LEU A 148 -8.62 -22.20 28.99
CA LEU A 148 -7.68 -21.71 30.00
C LEU A 148 -8.31 -21.43 31.38
N ILE A 149 -9.52 -21.98 31.63
CA ILE A 149 -10.14 -22.07 32.97
C ILE A 149 -10.67 -23.49 33.18
#